data_AF-A0A433HQ11-F1
#
_entry.id   AF-A0A433HQ11-F1
#
_cell.length_a   1.000
_cell.length_b   1.000
_cell.length_c   1.000
_cell.angle_alpha   90.00
_cell.angle_beta   90.00
_cell.angle_gamma   90.00
#
_symmetry.space_group_name_H-M   'P 1'
#
loop_
_entity.id
_entity.type
_entity.pdbx_description
1 polymer ?
#
loop_
_entity_poly.entity_id
_entity_poly.type
_entity_poly.pdbx_seq_one_letter_code
_entity_poly.pdbx_strand_id
1 'polypeptide(L)'
;MSKEIVKFVSDQPFVYKVVTGHFIDEKQANDRCNHLKELGIEVNIENLNINQQINYRVNAGIYDEEKDALKTFIKIKNAGIKDTYIIPEKKENRPSIQTSILSNEIENFTDLKKQMNTEPSFNEKQVQKLKEQLNVLIERTEKQITINKELIDKIHKQNQLFEDILMQMTKNIQYIEPLNKVKQTEKSLWKRLFEHQS
;
A
#
# COMPACT_ATOMS: atom_id res chain seq x y z
N MET A 1 -0.05 29.98 -31.21
CA MET A 1 -0.22 28.53 -31.31
C MET A 1 0.59 27.85 -30.21
N SER A 2 -0.14 27.23 -29.28
CA SER A 2 0.14 26.01 -28.52
C SER A 2 1.58 25.63 -28.11
N LYS A 3 1.81 25.60 -26.79
CA LYS A 3 2.61 24.57 -26.11
C LYS A 3 1.92 24.23 -24.77
N GLU A 4 0.93 23.34 -24.82
CA GLU A 4 0.56 22.59 -23.62
C GLU A 4 1.50 21.39 -23.53
N ILE A 5 2.33 21.39 -22.48
CA ILE A 5 3.18 20.27 -22.11
C ILE A 5 2.25 19.23 -21.50
N VAL A 6 1.87 18.23 -22.28
CA VAL A 6 1.18 17.04 -21.78
C VAL A 6 2.18 16.26 -20.92
N LYS A 7 1.98 16.35 -19.60
CA LYS A 7 2.71 15.56 -18.61
C LYS A 7 2.26 14.12 -18.76
N PHE A 8 3.10 13.25 -19.32
CA PHE A 8 2.90 11.80 -19.33
C PHE A 8 2.89 11.32 -17.87
N VAL A 9 1.69 11.20 -17.30
CA VAL A 9 1.49 10.41 -16.08
C VAL A 9 1.58 8.96 -16.54
N SER A 10 2.57 8.24 -16.00
CA SER A 10 2.75 6.81 -16.23
C SER A 10 1.44 6.05 -15.92
N ASP A 11 0.85 5.41 -16.93
CA ASP A 11 -0.35 4.55 -16.85
C ASP A 11 -0.12 3.26 -16.02
N GLN A 12 1.03 3.14 -15.36
CA GLN A 12 1.32 1.99 -14.50
C GLN A 12 0.36 1.99 -13.29
N PRO A 13 -0.33 0.87 -13.01
CA PRO A 13 -1.31 0.76 -11.93
C PRO A 13 -0.66 0.72 -10.54
N PHE A 14 0.67 0.75 -10.46
CA PHE A 14 1.45 0.69 -9.23
C PHE A 14 2.35 1.91 -9.07
N VAL A 15 2.66 2.23 -7.83
CA VAL A 15 3.79 3.05 -7.42
C VAL A 15 4.76 2.18 -6.62
N TYR A 16 6.03 2.54 -6.61
CA TYR A 16 7.09 1.82 -5.92
C TYR A 16 7.52 2.62 -4.71
N LYS A 17 7.25 2.10 -3.50
CA LYS A 17 7.62 2.71 -2.23
C LYS A 17 8.94 2.11 -1.74
N VAL A 18 9.92 2.94 -1.43
CA VAL A 18 11.19 2.50 -0.83
C VAL A 18 11.06 2.56 0.68
N VAL A 19 11.18 1.43 1.36
CA VAL A 19 11.00 1.28 2.81
C VAL A 19 12.34 0.96 3.45
N THR A 20 12.69 1.70 4.50
CA THR A 20 13.99 1.63 5.19
C THR A 20 13.85 1.19 6.65
N GLY A 21 12.73 0.57 7.00
CA GLY A 21 12.50 -0.01 8.32
C GLY A 21 11.03 -0.10 8.70
N HIS A 22 10.74 -1.00 9.64
CA HIS A 22 9.43 -1.18 10.25
C HIS A 22 9.62 -1.37 11.74
N PHE A 23 8.95 -0.56 12.55
CA PHE A 23 9.18 -0.46 13.99
C PHE A 23 7.85 -0.48 14.73
N ILE A 24 7.84 -1.13 15.89
CA ILE A 24 6.72 -1.05 16.83
C ILE A 24 6.86 0.20 17.72
N ASP A 25 8.10 0.59 18.00
CA ASP A 25 8.47 1.73 18.83
C ASP A 25 8.67 2.99 17.96
N GLU A 26 7.91 4.03 18.24
CA GLU A 26 8.00 5.33 17.57
C GLU A 26 9.39 5.95 17.68
N LYS A 27 10.05 5.78 18.84
CA LYS A 27 11.39 6.32 19.07
C LYS A 27 12.39 5.69 18.10
N GLN A 28 12.31 4.39 17.87
CA GLN A 28 13.21 3.70 16.93
C GLN A 28 12.97 4.14 15.48
N ALA A 29 11.71 4.39 15.11
CA ALA A 29 11.39 4.96 13.80
C ALA A 29 11.96 6.38 13.64
N ASN A 30 11.86 7.22 14.68
CA ASN A 30 12.43 8.57 14.69
C ASN A 30 13.96 8.54 14.65
N ASP A 31 14.62 7.68 15.42
CA ASP A 31 16.06 7.50 15.42
C ASP A 31 16.55 7.09 14.01
N ARG A 32 15.83 6.16 13.34
CA ARG A 32 16.11 5.77 11.95
C ARG A 32 15.91 6.94 10.97
N CYS A 33 14.84 7.71 11.15
CA CYS A 33 14.53 8.87 10.31
C CYS A 33 15.63 9.94 10.40
N ASN A 34 16.08 10.25 11.62
CA ASN A 34 17.14 11.22 11.87
C ASN A 34 18.47 10.77 11.24
N HIS A 35 18.85 9.51 11.43
CA HIS A 35 20.07 8.97 10.83
C HIS A 35 20.06 9.05 9.29
N LEU A 36 18.93 8.75 8.64
CA LEU A 36 18.81 8.87 7.18
C LEU A 36 18.85 10.33 6.70
N LYS A 37 18.27 11.26 7.46
CA LYS A 37 18.36 12.70 7.17
C LYS A 37 19.79 13.23 7.27
N GLU A 38 20.56 12.80 8.26
CA GLU A 38 21.99 13.13 8.39
C GLU A 38 22.80 12.67 7.17
N LEU A 39 22.38 11.57 6.54
CA LEU A 39 22.97 11.03 5.30
C LEU A 39 22.43 11.72 4.02
N GLY A 40 21.63 12.77 4.15
CA GLY A 40 21.03 13.49 3.02
C GLY A 40 20.02 12.65 2.24
N ILE A 41 19.27 11.79 2.94
CA ILE A 41 18.20 10.96 2.38
C ILE A 41 16.88 11.46 2.97
N GLU A 42 16.00 11.96 2.09
CA GLU A 42 14.66 12.37 2.50
C GLU A 42 13.81 11.16 2.88
N VAL A 43 13.18 11.24 4.05
CA VAL A 43 12.40 10.15 4.64
C VAL A 43 11.18 10.68 5.39
N ASN A 44 10.13 9.86 5.45
CA ASN A 44 8.92 10.11 6.23
C ASN A 44 8.52 8.85 7.01
N ILE A 45 7.80 9.04 8.12
CA ILE A 45 7.21 7.96 8.90
C ILE A 45 5.73 7.83 8.52
N GLU A 46 5.31 6.59 8.26
CA GLU A 46 3.92 6.22 8.01
C GLU A 46 3.42 5.32 9.14
N ASN A 47 2.25 5.65 9.69
CA ASN A 47 1.60 4.84 10.72
C ASN A 47 0.74 3.77 10.07
N LEU A 48 0.94 2.52 10.50
CA LEU A 48 0.22 1.35 10.02
C LEU A 48 -0.50 0.70 11.20
N ASN A 49 -1.81 0.54 11.10
CA ASN A 49 -2.56 -0.24 12.07
C ASN A 49 -2.56 -1.71 11.61
N ILE A 50 -1.79 -2.54 12.30
CA ILE A 50 -1.68 -3.98 12.02
C ILE A 50 -2.16 -4.69 13.29
N ASN A 51 -3.26 -5.45 13.17
CA ASN A 51 -3.83 -6.21 14.29
C ASN A 51 -4.11 -5.37 15.56
N GLN A 52 -4.69 -4.17 15.38
CA GLN A 52 -4.99 -3.22 16.47
C GLN A 52 -3.75 -2.63 17.16
N GLN A 53 -2.56 -2.83 16.59
CA GLN A 53 -1.31 -2.25 17.06
C GLN A 53 -0.75 -1.26 16.03
N ILE A 54 -0.37 -0.08 16.51
CA ILE A 54 0.30 0.93 15.67
C ILE A 54 1.74 0.48 15.43
N ASN A 55 2.11 0.44 14.16
CA ASN A 55 3.46 0.22 13.68
C ASN A 55 3.90 1.45 12.87
N TYR A 56 5.20 1.71 12.86
CA TYR A 56 5.82 2.86 12.23
C TYR A 56 6.73 2.37 11.10
N ARG A 57 6.41 2.76 9.87
CA ARG A 57 7.21 2.43 8.68
C ARG A 57 7.98 3.66 8.23
N VAL A 58 9.29 3.52 8.06
CA VAL A 58 10.13 4.61 7.54
C VAL A 58 10.23 4.44 6.02
N ASN A 59 9.75 5.44 5.29
CA ASN A 59 9.70 5.46 3.83
C ASN A 59 10.70 6.50 3.30
N ALA A 60 11.53 6.12 2.33
CA ALA A 60 12.51 6.98 1.67
C ALA A 60 12.09 7.42 0.26
N GLY A 61 10.77 7.40 -0.01
CA GLY A 61 10.19 7.89 -1.26
C GLY A 61 9.15 6.96 -1.85
N ILE A 62 8.33 7.53 -2.73
CA ILE A 62 7.31 6.84 -3.54
C ILE A 62 7.53 7.28 -4.99
N TYR A 63 7.65 6.32 -5.90
CA TYR A 63 8.05 6.55 -7.29
C TYR A 63 7.03 5.95 -8.26
N ASP A 64 6.77 6.62 -9.38
CA ASP A 64 5.92 6.08 -10.46
C ASP A 64 6.66 5.05 -11.32
N GLU A 65 7.99 5.05 -11.30
CA GLU A 65 8.83 4.14 -12.06
C GLU A 65 9.76 3.32 -11.15
N GLU A 66 9.82 2.01 -11.38
CA GLU A 66 10.67 1.09 -10.61
C GLU A 66 12.14 1.49 -10.65
N LYS A 67 12.61 1.96 -11.82
CA LYS A 67 14.01 2.37 -12.02
C LYS A 67 14.42 3.52 -11.08
N ASP A 68 13.49 4.40 -10.73
CA ASP A 68 13.76 5.52 -9.85
C ASP A 68 13.74 5.09 -8.38
N ALA A 69 12.83 4.17 -8.01
CA ALA A 69 12.88 3.51 -6.70
C ALA A 69 14.18 2.72 -6.50
N LEU A 70 14.67 2.03 -7.53
CA LEU A 70 15.92 1.27 -7.51
C LEU A 70 17.14 2.16 -7.26
N LYS A 71 17.22 3.34 -7.87
CA LYS A 71 18.31 4.30 -7.62
C LYS A 71 18.39 4.68 -6.14
N THR A 72 17.24 5.01 -5.55
CA THR A 72 17.15 5.36 -4.13
C THR A 72 17.48 4.18 -3.22
N PHE A 73 16.95 3.00 -3.54
CA PHE A 73 17.28 1.76 -2.84
C PHE A 73 18.79 1.48 -2.83
N ILE A 74 19.47 1.60 -3.97
CA ILE A 74 20.93 1.39 -4.07
C ILE A 74 21.68 2.44 -3.25
N LYS A 75 21.29 3.72 -3.33
CA LYS A 75 21.89 4.79 -2.52
C LYS A 75 21.82 4.47 -1.02
N ILE A 76 20.66 4.03 -0.54
CA ILE A 76 20.43 3.70 0.87
C ILE A 76 21.20 2.45 1.30
N LYS A 77 21.26 1.41 0.46
CA LYS A 77 22.07 0.20 0.72
C LYS A 77 23.56 0.54 0.82
N ASN A 78 24.06 1.38 -0.07
CA ASN A 78 25.45 1.83 -0.07
C ASN A 78 25.78 2.69 1.16
N ALA A 79 24.79 3.37 1.73
CA ALA A 79 24.90 4.08 3.00
C ALA A 79 24.86 3.17 4.25
N GLY A 80 24.80 1.84 4.06
CA GLY A 80 24.88 0.86 5.15
C GLY A 80 23.53 0.36 5.68
N ILE A 81 22.41 0.83 5.14
CA ILE A 81 21.07 0.50 5.62
C ILE A 81 20.54 -0.75 4.91
N LYS A 82 20.96 -1.92 5.42
CA LYS A 82 20.79 -3.24 4.79
C LYS A 82 19.36 -3.80 4.83
N ASP A 83 18.50 -3.30 5.70
CA ASP A 83 17.10 -3.72 5.84
C ASP A 83 16.15 -2.95 4.90
N THR A 84 16.68 -2.18 3.96
CA THR A 84 15.86 -1.47 2.96
C THR A 84 15.28 -2.42 1.91
N TYR A 85 14.05 -2.17 1.47
CA TYR A 85 13.34 -2.93 0.44
C TYR A 85 12.37 -2.03 -0.35
N ILE A 86 11.89 -2.52 -1.50
CA ILE A 86 10.91 -1.83 -2.35
C ILE A 86 9.58 -2.58 -2.28
N ILE A 87 8.48 -1.86 -2.09
CA ILE A 87 7.12 -2.39 -2.15
C ILE A 87 6.42 -1.79 -3.38
N PRO A 88 5.94 -2.59 -4.34
CA PRO A 88 4.98 -2.14 -5.33
C PRO A 88 3.59 -2.02 -4.66
N GLU A 89 3.01 -0.83 -4.69
CA GLU A 89 1.72 -0.50 -4.10
C GLU A 89 0.77 -0.03 -5.20
N LYS A 90 -0.43 -0.61 -5.29
CA LYS A 90 -1.42 -0.15 -6.28
C LYS A 90 -1.78 1.30 -6.01
N LYS A 91 -1.90 2.11 -7.08
CA LYS A 91 -2.35 3.51 -6.97
C LYS A 91 -3.74 3.62 -6.31
N GLU A 92 -4.56 2.56 -6.39
CA GLU A 92 -5.88 2.44 -5.75
C GLU A 92 -5.85 2.33 -4.21
N ASN A 93 -4.69 2.06 -3.58
CA ASN A 93 -4.56 1.95 -2.12
C ASN A 93 -4.25 3.27 -1.40
N ARG A 94 -4.26 4.42 -2.09
CA ARG A 94 -4.21 5.70 -1.37
C ARG A 94 -5.61 6.03 -0.82
N PRO A 95 -5.82 6.12 0.50
CA PRO A 95 -6.95 6.86 1.03
C PRO A 95 -6.66 8.36 0.85
N SER A 96 -6.68 8.84 -0.39
CA SER A 96 -6.52 10.26 -0.68
C SER A 96 -7.62 10.68 -1.65
N ILE A 97 -8.55 11.49 -1.13
CA ILE A 97 -9.65 12.25 -1.77
C ILE A 97 -11.07 11.76 -1.42
N GLN A 98 -11.35 10.47 -1.20
CA GLN A 98 -12.75 10.03 -0.96
C GLN A 98 -13.29 10.33 0.44
N THR A 99 -12.46 10.30 1.48
CA THR A 99 -12.89 10.62 2.86
C THR A 99 -13.13 12.11 3.06
N SER A 100 -12.36 13.00 2.42
CA SER A 100 -12.56 14.45 2.53
C SER A 100 -13.78 14.96 1.76
N ILE A 101 -14.15 14.33 0.63
CA ILE A 101 -15.39 14.67 -0.09
C ILE A 101 -16.61 14.28 0.76
N LEU A 102 -16.63 13.07 1.33
CA LEU A 102 -17.73 12.62 2.20
C LEU A 102 -17.83 13.46 3.49
N SER A 103 -16.70 13.87 4.08
CA SER A 103 -16.69 14.67 5.32
C SER A 103 -17.30 16.05 5.12
N ASN A 104 -16.89 16.75 4.05
CA ASN A 104 -17.39 18.10 3.73
C ASN A 104 -18.86 18.07 3.28
N GLU A 105 -19.31 17.00 2.62
CA GLU A 105 -20.71 16.84 2.22
C GLU A 105 -21.61 16.50 3.42
N ILE A 106 -21.13 15.69 4.39
CA ILE A 106 -21.87 15.39 5.63
C ILE A 106 -22.06 16.64 6.47
N GLU A 107 -21.05 17.52 6.60
CA GLU A 107 -21.17 18.81 7.29
C GLU A 107 -22.26 19.68 6.67
N ASN A 108 -22.28 19.79 5.34
CA ASN A 108 -23.32 20.52 4.60
C ASN A 108 -24.73 19.93 4.84
N PHE A 109 -24.88 18.61 5.01
CA PHE A 109 -26.17 17.99 5.35
C PHE A 109 -26.63 18.30 6.78
N THR A 110 -25.72 18.33 7.75
CA THR A 110 -26.05 18.72 9.12
C THR A 110 -26.54 20.16 9.19
N ASP A 111 -25.96 21.06 8.40
CA ASP A 111 -26.39 22.45 8.36
C ASP A 111 -27.73 22.62 7.65
N LEU A 112 -27.98 21.87 6.56
CA LEU A 112 -29.29 21.80 5.91
C LEU A 112 -30.39 21.24 6.85
N LYS A 113 -30.11 20.18 7.60
CA LYS A 113 -31.06 19.64 8.60
C LYS A 113 -31.34 20.61 9.75
N LYS A 114 -30.35 21.40 10.18
CA LYS A 114 -30.55 22.45 11.19
C LYS A 114 -31.47 23.55 10.68
N GLN A 115 -31.31 23.98 9.43
CA GLN A 115 -32.19 24.97 8.79
C GLN A 115 -33.64 24.47 8.68
N MET A 116 -33.85 23.17 8.45
CA MET A 116 -35.19 22.55 8.41
C MET A 116 -35.97 22.63 9.73
N ASN A 117 -35.30 22.77 10.88
CA ASN A 117 -35.94 22.76 12.20
C ASN A 117 -36.21 24.17 12.76
N THR A 118 -35.76 25.23 12.09
CA THR A 118 -35.80 26.61 12.62
C THR A 118 -36.70 27.58 11.87
N GLU A 119 -37.22 27.26 10.68
CA GLU A 119 -38.09 28.15 9.91
C GLU A 119 -39.55 27.66 9.82
N PRO A 120 -40.55 28.48 10.22
CA PRO A 120 -41.95 28.18 9.96
C PRO A 120 -42.29 28.50 8.49
N SER A 121 -42.65 27.43 7.76
CA SER A 121 -43.12 27.38 6.36
C SER A 121 -42.04 27.43 5.27
N PHE A 122 -41.41 26.28 5.02
CA PHE A 122 -40.75 26.01 3.76
C PHE A 122 -41.79 25.98 2.63
N ASN A 123 -41.58 26.72 1.53
CA ASN A 123 -42.47 26.62 0.38
C ASN A 123 -42.22 25.33 -0.42
N GLU A 124 -43.24 24.77 -1.06
CA GLU A 124 -43.15 23.48 -1.77
C GLU A 124 -42.01 23.43 -2.80
N LYS A 125 -41.67 24.57 -3.43
CA LYS A 125 -40.57 24.66 -4.40
C LYS A 125 -39.20 24.44 -3.75
N GLN A 126 -38.99 24.96 -2.54
CA GLN A 126 -37.76 24.74 -1.78
C GLN A 126 -37.65 23.28 -1.33
N VAL A 127 -38.74 22.68 -0.88
CA VAL A 127 -38.78 21.24 -0.52
C VAL A 127 -38.46 20.37 -1.74
N GLN A 128 -39.01 20.70 -2.90
CA GLN A 128 -38.77 19.94 -4.12
C GLN A 128 -37.31 20.02 -4.58
N LYS A 129 -36.70 21.20 -4.54
CA LYS A 129 -35.28 21.39 -4.88
C LYS A 129 -34.36 20.59 -3.96
N LEU A 130 -34.69 20.51 -2.67
CA LEU A 130 -33.93 19.71 -1.71
C LEU A 130 -34.06 18.21 -1.97
N LYS A 131 -35.26 17.74 -2.34
CA LYS A 131 -35.47 16.33 -2.72
C LYS A 131 -34.63 15.95 -3.94
N GLU A 132 -34.54 16.82 -4.95
CA GLU A 132 -33.67 16.60 -6.12
C GLU A 132 -32.19 16.54 -5.73
N GLN A 133 -31.74 17.46 -4.88
CA GLN A 133 -30.35 17.45 -4.39
C GLN A 133 -30.02 16.19 -3.60
N LEU A 134 -30.96 15.72 -2.76
CA LEU A 134 -30.81 14.48 -2.00
C LEU A 134 -30.73 13.25 -2.92
N ASN A 135 -31.59 13.17 -3.94
CA ASN A 135 -31.58 12.06 -4.89
C ASN A 135 -30.25 11.99 -5.67
N VAL A 136 -29.74 13.12 -6.15
CA VAL A 136 -28.43 13.17 -6.84
C VAL A 136 -27.31 12.67 -5.93
N LEU A 137 -27.37 12.98 -4.64
CA LEU A 137 -26.37 12.51 -3.68
C LEU A 137 -26.49 11.01 -3.40
N ILE A 138 -27.72 10.50 -3.27
CA ILE A 138 -27.98 9.07 -3.12
C ILE A 138 -27.41 8.31 -4.31
N GLU A 139 -27.70 8.73 -5.55
CA GLU A 139 -27.17 8.10 -6.75
C GLU A 139 -25.63 8.09 -6.80
N ARG A 140 -24.99 9.21 -6.43
CA ARG A 140 -23.52 9.28 -6.33
C ARG A 140 -22.97 8.31 -5.28
N THR A 141 -23.63 8.23 -4.13
CA THR A 141 -23.24 7.34 -3.03
C THR A 141 -23.37 5.88 -3.42
N GLU A 142 -24.49 5.50 -4.05
CA GLU A 142 -24.72 4.15 -4.56
C GLU A 142 -23.70 3.73 -5.62
N LYS A 143 -23.35 4.66 -6.52
CA LYS A 143 -22.28 4.45 -7.50
C LYS A 143 -20.94 4.22 -6.82
N GLN A 144 -20.62 5.00 -5.79
CA GLN A 144 -19.38 4.83 -5.03
C GLN A 144 -19.35 3.52 -4.25
N ILE A 145 -20.48 3.11 -3.65
CA ILE A 145 -20.61 1.81 -2.99
C ILE A 145 -20.37 0.67 -3.97
N THR A 146 -20.92 0.77 -5.18
CA THR A 146 -20.72 -0.24 -6.24
C THR A 146 -19.25 -0.36 -6.63
N ILE A 147 -18.57 0.77 -6.86
CA ILE A 147 -17.13 0.79 -7.16
C ILE A 147 -16.33 0.13 -6.01
N ASN A 148 -16.66 0.47 -4.76
CA ASN A 148 -15.95 -0.09 -3.61
C ASN A 148 -16.17 -1.61 -3.48
N LYS A 149 -17.37 -2.10 -3.77
CA LYS A 149 -17.66 -3.56 -3.81
C LYS A 149 -16.83 -4.27 -4.87
N GLU A 150 -16.75 -3.72 -6.08
CA GLU A 150 -15.91 -4.30 -7.15
C GLU A 150 -14.43 -4.32 -6.77
N LEU A 151 -13.95 -3.30 -6.07
CA LEU A 151 -12.57 -3.24 -5.57
C LEU A 151 -12.31 -4.33 -4.52
N ILE A 152 -13.24 -4.51 -3.58
CA ILE A 152 -13.16 -5.57 -2.55
C ILE A 152 -13.12 -6.95 -3.22
N ASP A 153 -13.96 -7.21 -4.22
CA ASP A 153 -13.97 -8.48 -4.94
C ASP A 153 -12.66 -8.75 -5.67
N LYS A 154 -12.06 -7.72 -6.28
CA LYS A 154 -10.73 -7.82 -6.91
C LYS A 154 -9.64 -8.15 -5.88
N ILE A 155 -9.68 -7.52 -4.70
CA ILE A 155 -8.74 -7.80 -3.61
C ILE A 155 -8.90 -9.24 -3.12
N HIS A 156 -10.13 -9.71 -2.93
CA HIS A 156 -10.40 -11.07 -2.49
C HIS A 156 -9.83 -12.11 -3.47
N LYS A 157 -10.04 -11.91 -4.78
CA LYS A 157 -9.48 -12.78 -5.83
C LYS A 157 -7.95 -12.78 -5.83
N GLN A 158 -7.31 -11.63 -5.59
CA GLN A 158 -5.85 -11.55 -5.52
C GLN A 158 -5.29 -12.26 -4.30
N ASN A 159 -5.93 -12.12 -3.15
CA ASN A 159 -5.52 -12.82 -1.93
C ASN A 159 -5.65 -14.33 -2.10
N GLN A 160 -6.73 -14.80 -2.74
CA GLN A 160 -6.89 -16.22 -3.05
C GLN A 160 -5.77 -16.75 -3.94
N LEU A 161 -5.39 -16.01 -4.99
CA LEU A 161 -4.26 -16.38 -5.85
C LEU A 161 -2.93 -16.43 -5.08
N PHE A 162 -2.72 -15.50 -4.14
CA PHE A 162 -1.51 -15.50 -3.31
C PHE A 162 -1.44 -16.73 -2.39
N GLU A 163 -2.55 -17.10 -1.74
CA GLU A 163 -2.63 -18.30 -0.92
C GLU A 163 -2.38 -19.58 -1.75
N ASP A 164 -2.91 -19.66 -2.97
CA ASP A 164 -2.66 -20.77 -3.88
C ASP A 164 -1.18 -20.89 -4.24
N ILE A 165 -0.50 -19.77 -4.50
CA ILE A 165 0.93 -19.71 -4.78
C ILE A 165 1.74 -20.17 -3.56
N LEU A 166 1.41 -19.68 -2.36
CA LEU A 166 2.06 -20.11 -1.12
C LEU A 166 1.89 -21.61 -0.88
N MET A 167 0.71 -22.15 -1.15
CA MET A 167 0.43 -23.58 -1.02
C MET A 167 1.28 -24.41 -2.01
N GLN A 168 1.44 -23.95 -3.25
CA GLN A 168 2.31 -24.60 -4.24
C GLN A 168 3.79 -24.53 -3.85
N MET A 169 4.26 -23.38 -3.37
CA MET A 169 5.64 -23.22 -2.90
C MET A 169 5.94 -24.13 -1.70
N THR A 170 5.00 -24.22 -0.75
CA THR A 170 5.14 -25.09 0.44
C THR A 170 5.25 -26.57 0.04
N LYS A 171 4.40 -27.02 -0.90
CA LYS A 171 4.51 -28.38 -1.46
C LYS A 171 5.89 -28.60 -2.09
N ASN A 172 6.38 -27.66 -2.88
CA ASN A 172 7.69 -27.79 -3.55
C ASN A 172 8.86 -27.83 -2.55
N ILE A 173 8.80 -27.06 -1.46
CA ILE A 173 9.82 -27.06 -0.40
C ILE A 173 9.86 -28.42 0.32
N GLN A 174 8.71 -29.06 0.51
CA GLN A 174 8.63 -30.39 1.14
C GLN A 174 9.39 -31.48 0.36
N TYR A 175 9.65 -31.28 -0.94
CA TYR A 175 10.47 -32.16 -1.78
C TYR A 175 11.97 -31.80 -1.79
N ILE A 176 12.37 -30.62 -1.30
CA ILE A 176 13.77 -30.15 -1.32
C ILE A 176 14.58 -30.69 -0.14
N GLU A 177 13.97 -30.88 1.05
CA GLU A 177 14.68 -31.44 2.21
C GLU A 177 15.26 -32.85 1.99
N PRO A 178 14.53 -33.82 1.38
CA PRO A 178 15.08 -35.14 1.08
C PRO A 178 16.25 -35.08 0.11
N LEU A 179 16.18 -34.20 -0.90
CA LEU A 179 17.24 -34.04 -1.91
C LEU A 179 18.55 -33.50 -1.31
N ASN A 180 18.47 -32.59 -0.34
CA ASN A 180 19.66 -32.09 0.36
C ASN A 180 20.30 -33.16 1.24
N LYS A 181 19.51 -34.04 1.88
CA LYS A 181 20.04 -35.20 2.62
C LYS A 181 20.76 -36.17 1.69
N VAL A 182 20.17 -36.52 0.55
CA VAL A 182 20.79 -37.41 -0.45
C VAL A 182 22.12 -36.84 -0.96
N LYS A 183 22.18 -35.54 -1.29
CA LYS A 183 23.43 -34.88 -1.72
C LYS A 183 24.52 -34.86 -0.64
N GLN A 184 24.15 -34.72 0.64
CA GLN A 184 25.10 -34.83 1.75
C GLN A 184 25.61 -36.26 1.93
N THR A 185 24.74 -37.26 1.77
CA THR A 185 25.13 -38.68 1.80
C THR A 185 26.07 -39.03 0.65
N GLU A 186 25.80 -38.57 -0.59
CA GLU A 186 26.72 -38.77 -1.71
C GLU A 186 28.08 -38.11 -1.46
N LYS A 187 28.10 -36.86 -0.99
CA LYS A 187 29.35 -36.13 -0.69
C LYS A 187 30.20 -36.83 0.37
N SER A 188 29.57 -37.42 1.38
CA SER A 188 30.27 -38.18 2.42
C SER A 188 30.79 -39.55 1.94
N LEU A 189 30.07 -40.22 1.03
CA LEU A 189 30.53 -41.45 0.40
C LEU A 189 31.74 -41.21 -0.52
N TRP A 190 31.71 -40.16 -1.32
CA TRP A 190 32.84 -39.77 -2.17
C TRP A 190 34.10 -39.44 -1.37
N LYS A 191 33.95 -38.72 -0.25
CA LYS A 191 35.08 -38.41 0.64
C LYS A 191 35.75 -39.68 1.19
N ARG A 192 34.96 -40.68 1.62
CA ARG A 192 35.47 -41.96 2.13
C ARG A 192 36.16 -42.80 1.05
N LEU A 193 35.65 -42.78 -0.19
CA LEU A 193 36.24 -43.54 -1.30
C LEU A 193 37.62 -43.02 -1.71
N PHE A 194 37.85 -41.71 -1.63
CA PHE A 194 39.12 -41.10 -2.03
C PHE A 194 40.16 -41.02 -0.91
N GLU A 195 39.75 -41.05 0.38
CA GLU A 195 40.68 -41.09 1.52
C GLU A 195 41.36 -42.46 1.72
N HIS A 196 40.84 -43.53 1.11
CA HIS A 196 41.42 -44.88 1.19
C HIS A 196 42.33 -45.26 0.01
N GLN A 197 42.56 -44.35 -0.95
CA GLN A 197 43.46 -44.57 -2.10
C GLN A 197 44.78 -43.80 -2.01
N SER A 198 45.13 -43.26 -0.83
CA SER A 198 46.40 -42.55 -0.55
C SER A 198 47.29 -43.34 0.40
#